data_AF-A0A482XY73-F1
#
_entry.id   AF-A0A482XY73-F1
#
_cell.length_a   1.000
_cell.length_b   1.000
_cell.length_c   1.000
_cell.angle_alpha   90.00
_cell.angle_beta   90.00
_cell.angle_gamma   90.00
#
_symmetry.space_group_name_H-M   'P 1'
#
loop_
_entity.id
_entity.type
_entity.pdbx_description
1 polymer ?
#
loop_
_entity_poly.entity_id
_entity_poly.type
_entity_poly.pdbx_seq_one_letter_code
_entity_poly.pdbx_strand_id
1 'polypeptide(L)'
;MADSDDELADAIRELARTIDALRDELEGPRSRRRPPLRPPTPRELLRFTDEVALPAVLAVLETSVRALEAFQRSLKVVRTGQEARDRTEAATDATSERASELRRTTLSQLDSVLSELQRAASEGGLPADEEARDLLAEARELRDDVDSRLRDAAERESRSGPTADSDRPAAERGVTIDIEDGPPTEDGTDRDDDPGRDSAVDVDAELETLRDQYADDEDGDSNAADSSEGDADGSDGDGSDAGTGADGTEDGSDEP
;
A
#
# COMPACT_ATOMS: atom_id res chain seq x y z
N MET A 1 -26.82 -20.54 -23.25
CA MET A 1 -25.89 -19.95 -24.24
C MET A 1 -26.63 -19.54 -25.50
N ALA A 2 -27.49 -20.37 -26.11
CA ALA A 2 -28.31 -19.97 -27.26
C ALA A 2 -29.22 -18.74 -26.98
N ASP A 3 -29.86 -18.66 -25.81
CA ASP A 3 -30.76 -17.53 -25.49
C ASP A 3 -30.07 -16.16 -25.47
N SER A 4 -28.79 -16.09 -25.06
CA SER A 4 -28.05 -14.82 -24.98
C SER A 4 -27.58 -14.32 -26.35
N ASP A 5 -27.26 -15.25 -27.26
CA ASP A 5 -26.93 -14.90 -28.65
C ASP A 5 -28.17 -14.46 -29.43
N ASP A 6 -29.33 -15.08 -29.17
CA ASP A 6 -30.61 -14.69 -29.78
C ASP A 6 -31.07 -13.30 -29.28
N GLU A 7 -30.93 -13.02 -27.98
CA GLU A 7 -31.26 -11.71 -27.39
C GLU A 7 -30.33 -10.60 -27.93
N LEU A 8 -29.04 -10.90 -28.10
CA LEU A 8 -28.09 -9.99 -28.73
C LEU A 8 -28.41 -9.75 -30.21
N ALA A 9 -28.78 -10.79 -30.95
CA ALA A 9 -29.17 -10.67 -32.35
C ALA A 9 -30.44 -9.82 -32.53
N ASP A 10 -31.39 -9.92 -31.60
CA ASP A 10 -32.60 -9.08 -31.59
C ASP A 10 -32.28 -7.63 -31.21
N ALA A 11 -31.44 -7.39 -30.20
CA ALA A 11 -30.98 -6.05 -29.85
C ALA A 11 -30.23 -5.35 -31.00
N ILE A 12 -29.39 -6.10 -31.74
CA ILE A 12 -28.68 -5.57 -32.92
C ILE A 12 -29.68 -5.24 -34.05
N ARG A 13 -30.72 -6.06 -34.25
CA ARG A 13 -31.74 -5.83 -35.27
C ARG A 13 -32.63 -4.63 -34.94
N GLU A 14 -32.97 -4.46 -33.67
CA GLU A 14 -33.67 -3.27 -33.13
C GLU A 14 -32.82 -2.00 -33.35
N LEU A 15 -31.53 -2.06 -33.02
CA LEU A 15 -30.61 -0.95 -33.21
C LEU A 15 -30.43 -0.60 -34.69
N ALA A 16 -30.28 -1.60 -35.58
CA ALA A 16 -30.19 -1.38 -37.01
C ALA A 16 -31.45 -0.70 -37.56
N ARG A 17 -32.63 -1.14 -37.10
CA ARG A 17 -33.91 -0.51 -37.47
C ARG A 17 -34.03 0.93 -36.98
N THR A 18 -33.55 1.19 -35.77
CA THR A 18 -33.55 2.54 -35.18
C THR A 18 -32.60 3.46 -35.93
N ILE A 19 -31.42 2.97 -36.31
CA ILE A 19 -30.45 3.72 -37.13
C ILE A 19 -31.00 3.99 -38.52
N ASP A 20 -31.70 3.04 -39.15
CA ASP A 20 -32.29 3.22 -40.47
C ASP A 20 -33.46 4.22 -40.42
N ALA A 21 -34.27 4.17 -39.37
CA ALA A 21 -35.32 5.18 -39.11
C ALA A 21 -34.73 6.58 -38.88
N LEU A 22 -33.67 6.70 -38.09
CA LEU A 22 -32.94 7.95 -37.87
C LEU A 22 -32.25 8.44 -39.15
N ARG A 23 -31.75 7.52 -39.99
CA ARG A 23 -31.17 7.86 -41.29
C ARG A 23 -32.24 8.35 -42.25
N ASP A 24 -33.40 7.71 -42.33
CA ASP A 24 -34.53 8.17 -43.15
C ASP A 24 -35.10 9.51 -42.65
N GLU A 25 -35.07 9.76 -41.35
CA GLU A 25 -35.44 11.05 -40.77
C GLU A 25 -34.41 12.14 -41.08
N LEU A 26 -33.12 11.83 -40.98
CA LEU A 26 -32.03 12.72 -41.35
C LEU A 26 -31.96 12.95 -42.88
N GLU A 27 -32.35 11.95 -43.66
CA GLU A 27 -32.36 11.93 -45.11
C GLU A 27 -33.76 12.26 -45.68
N GLY A 28 -34.65 12.76 -44.80
CA GLY A 28 -36.03 13.14 -45.07
C GLY A 28 -36.19 13.91 -46.38
N PRO A 29 -37.39 13.85 -47.01
CA PRO A 29 -37.59 14.11 -48.43
C PRO A 29 -36.78 15.31 -48.84
N ARG A 30 -35.73 15.08 -49.63
CA ARG A 30 -34.85 16.11 -50.20
C ARG A 30 -35.73 17.03 -51.05
N SER A 31 -36.42 17.92 -50.37
CA SER A 31 -37.32 18.92 -50.88
C SER A 31 -36.42 19.89 -51.59
N ARG A 32 -36.34 19.63 -52.90
CA ARG A 32 -35.92 20.48 -53.99
C ARG A 32 -36.10 21.96 -53.65
N ARG A 33 -35.07 22.54 -53.04
CA ARG A 33 -34.63 23.94 -53.06
C ARG A 33 -33.53 24.05 -52.01
N ARG A 34 -32.31 23.67 -52.38
CA ARG A 34 -31.14 24.26 -51.69
C ARG A 34 -31.36 25.76 -51.76
N PRO A 35 -31.38 26.50 -50.63
CA PRO A 35 -31.24 27.94 -50.69
C PRO A 35 -30.03 28.23 -51.59
N PRO A 36 -30.06 29.29 -52.42
CA PRO A 36 -28.84 29.69 -53.12
C PRO A 36 -27.71 29.72 -52.08
N LEU A 37 -26.57 29.11 -52.40
CA LEU A 37 -25.37 29.10 -51.55
C LEU A 37 -24.92 30.54 -51.34
N ARG A 38 -25.59 31.23 -50.43
CA ARG A 38 -25.19 32.53 -49.93
C ARG A 38 -24.10 32.25 -48.91
N PRO A 39 -22.97 32.97 -48.98
CA PRO A 39 -21.98 32.90 -47.92
C PRO A 39 -22.68 33.25 -46.60
N PRO A 40 -22.35 32.56 -45.50
CA PRO A 40 -22.97 32.81 -44.21
C PRO A 40 -22.74 34.26 -43.80
N THR A 41 -23.78 34.87 -43.22
CA THR A 41 -23.65 36.20 -42.65
C THR A 41 -22.85 36.13 -41.35
N PRO A 42 -22.12 37.20 -40.96
CA PRO A 42 -21.37 37.22 -39.70
C PRO A 42 -22.25 36.89 -38.47
N ARG A 43 -23.54 37.26 -38.50
CA ARG A 43 -24.51 36.94 -37.44
C ARG A 43 -24.84 35.45 -37.37
N GLU A 44 -24.90 34.74 -38.50
CA GLU A 44 -25.13 33.30 -38.53
C GLU A 44 -23.91 32.54 -37.99
N LEU A 45 -22.69 33.03 -38.22
CA LEU A 45 -21.48 32.45 -37.63
C LEU A 45 -21.45 32.62 -36.11
N LEU A 46 -21.77 33.83 -35.62
CA LEU A 46 -21.86 34.08 -34.17
C LEU A 46 -22.93 33.22 -33.51
N ARG A 47 -24.08 33.08 -34.16
CA ARG A 47 -25.16 32.21 -33.70
C ARG A 47 -24.74 30.74 -33.68
N PHE A 48 -24.04 30.26 -34.72
CA PHE A 48 -23.51 28.90 -34.75
C PHE A 48 -22.46 28.65 -33.67
N THR A 49 -21.59 29.62 -33.41
CA THR A 49 -20.61 29.47 -32.32
C THR A 49 -21.28 29.41 -30.97
N ASP A 50 -22.33 30.18 -30.74
CA ASP A 50 -23.08 30.18 -29.49
C ASP A 50 -23.95 28.92 -29.31
N GLU A 51 -24.68 28.52 -30.35
CA GLU A 51 -25.62 27.39 -30.29
C GLU A 51 -24.93 26.02 -30.42
N VAL A 52 -23.75 25.94 -31.05
CA VAL A 52 -23.13 24.65 -31.42
C VAL A 52 -21.65 24.56 -31.03
N ALA A 53 -20.81 25.50 -31.48
CA ALA A 53 -19.37 25.34 -31.32
C ALA A 53 -18.90 25.46 -29.86
N LEU A 54 -19.39 26.48 -29.14
CA LEU A 54 -19.07 26.70 -27.73
C LEU A 54 -19.61 25.55 -26.85
N PRO A 55 -20.87 25.10 -26.97
CA PRO A 55 -21.35 23.93 -26.23
C PRO A 55 -20.55 22.66 -26.50
N ALA A 56 -20.17 22.41 -27.76
CA ALA A 56 -19.37 21.23 -28.10
C ALA A 56 -17.97 21.29 -27.47
N VAL A 57 -17.30 22.43 -27.56
CA VAL A 57 -15.98 22.62 -26.92
C VAL A 57 -16.09 22.52 -25.40
N LEU A 58 -17.14 23.09 -24.80
CA LEU A 58 -17.38 22.97 -23.36
C LEU A 58 -17.57 21.51 -22.94
N ALA A 59 -18.33 20.72 -23.70
CA ALA A 59 -18.54 19.30 -23.41
C ALA A 59 -17.23 18.50 -23.47
N VAL A 60 -16.35 18.81 -24.43
CA VAL A 60 -15.01 18.20 -24.51
C VAL A 60 -14.17 18.55 -23.28
N LEU A 61 -14.22 19.81 -22.84
CA LEU A 61 -13.50 20.27 -21.64
C LEU A 61 -14.07 19.62 -20.37
N GLU A 62 -15.38 19.54 -20.21
CA GLU A 62 -16.02 18.86 -19.06
C GLU A 62 -15.65 17.38 -19.02
N THR A 63 -15.62 16.72 -20.18
CA THR A 63 -15.16 15.34 -20.30
C THR A 63 -13.68 15.20 -19.89
N SER A 64 -12.85 16.17 -20.28
CA SER A 64 -11.44 16.21 -19.91
C SER A 64 -11.28 16.38 -18.39
N VAL A 65 -12.05 17.29 -17.77
CA VAL A 65 -12.05 17.49 -16.32
C VAL A 65 -12.47 16.22 -15.60
N ARG A 66 -13.57 15.57 -16.01
CA ARG A 66 -14.01 14.30 -15.42
C ARG A 66 -12.97 13.18 -15.57
N ALA A 67 -12.24 13.14 -16.69
CA ALA A 67 -11.15 12.20 -16.88
C ALA A 67 -9.99 12.48 -15.92
N LEU A 68 -9.63 13.76 -15.70
CA LEU A 68 -8.61 14.14 -14.72
C LEU A 68 -9.06 13.83 -13.28
N GLU A 69 -10.32 14.07 -12.93
CA GLU A 69 -10.88 13.72 -11.61
C GLU A 69 -10.87 12.20 -11.38
N ALA A 70 -11.23 11.41 -12.39
CA ALA A 70 -11.14 9.95 -12.33
C ALA A 70 -9.67 9.50 -12.14
N PHE A 71 -8.73 10.15 -12.83
CA PHE A 71 -7.32 9.90 -12.66
C PHE A 71 -6.86 10.25 -11.23
N GLN A 72 -7.21 11.41 -10.69
CA GLN A 72 -6.92 11.78 -9.30
C GLN A 72 -7.48 10.76 -8.31
N ARG A 73 -8.71 10.27 -8.55
CA ARG A 73 -9.32 9.23 -7.72
C ARG A 73 -8.55 7.91 -7.80
N SER A 74 -8.05 7.53 -8.97
CA SER A 74 -7.19 6.35 -9.10
C SER A 74 -5.84 6.51 -8.37
N LEU A 75 -5.23 7.69 -8.43
CA LEU A 75 -3.98 7.97 -7.73
C LEU A 75 -4.17 7.94 -6.21
N LYS A 76 -5.31 8.45 -5.73
CA LYS A 76 -5.71 8.33 -4.31
C LYS A 76 -5.82 6.86 -3.89
N VAL A 77 -6.43 6.00 -4.72
CA VAL A 77 -6.53 4.56 -4.46
C VAL A 77 -5.15 3.91 -4.41
N VAL A 78 -4.26 4.23 -5.34
CA VAL A 78 -2.88 3.71 -5.35
C VAL A 78 -2.13 4.13 -4.08
N ARG A 79 -2.22 5.40 -3.67
CA ARG A 79 -1.61 5.89 -2.43
C ARG A 79 -2.12 5.14 -1.19
N THR A 80 -3.44 4.99 -1.06
CA THR A 80 -4.01 4.20 0.05
C THR A 80 -3.62 2.72 -0.02
N GLY A 81 -3.44 2.17 -1.22
CA GLY A 81 -2.96 0.81 -1.42
C GLY A 81 -1.51 0.63 -0.97
N GLN A 82 -0.66 1.62 -1.21
CA GLN A 82 0.72 1.64 -0.73
C GLN A 82 0.77 1.73 0.80
N GLU A 83 0.03 2.65 1.41
CA GLU A 83 -0.07 2.76 2.88
C GLU A 83 -0.59 1.48 3.55
N ALA A 84 -1.49 0.74 2.89
CA ALA A 84 -1.95 -0.56 3.35
C ALA A 84 -0.86 -1.63 3.24
N ARG A 85 -0.08 -1.65 2.15
CA ARG A 85 1.06 -2.55 1.98
C ARG A 85 2.14 -2.30 3.00
N ASP A 86 2.56 -1.06 3.19
CA ASP A 86 3.62 -0.71 4.16
C ASP A 86 3.24 -1.14 5.58
N ARG A 87 1.98 -0.96 5.97
CA ARG A 87 1.46 -1.45 7.26
C ARG A 87 1.47 -2.97 7.36
N THR A 88 1.17 -3.65 6.25
CA THR A 88 1.18 -5.12 6.18
C THR A 88 2.60 -5.65 6.28
N GLU A 89 3.56 -5.01 5.59
CA GLU A 89 4.98 -5.34 5.61
C GLU A 89 5.56 -5.20 7.01
N ALA A 90 5.31 -4.08 7.69
CA ALA A 90 5.70 -3.88 9.08
C ALA A 90 5.10 -4.94 10.02
N ALA A 91 3.84 -5.35 9.79
CA ALA A 91 3.21 -6.41 10.58
C ALA A 91 3.83 -7.78 10.30
N THR A 92 4.18 -8.09 9.05
CA THR A 92 4.88 -9.33 8.69
C THR A 92 6.29 -9.37 9.26
N ASP A 93 7.03 -8.26 9.25
CA ASP A 93 8.37 -8.18 9.82
C ASP A 93 8.34 -8.41 11.34
N ALA A 94 7.41 -7.75 12.05
CA ALA A 94 7.23 -7.96 13.48
C ALA A 94 6.81 -9.40 13.82
N THR A 95 6.12 -10.09 12.90
CA THR A 95 5.74 -11.50 13.06
C THR A 95 6.93 -12.42 12.78
N SER A 96 7.73 -12.11 11.75
CA SER A 96 8.94 -12.83 11.37
C SER A 96 10.01 -12.79 12.47
N GLU A 97 10.18 -11.62 13.11
CA GLU A 97 11.10 -11.45 14.24
C GLU A 97 10.69 -12.34 15.42
N ARG A 98 9.41 -12.31 15.82
CA ARG A 98 8.89 -13.19 16.88
C ARG A 98 9.04 -14.67 16.54
N ALA A 99 8.76 -15.05 15.30
CA ALA A 99 8.95 -16.42 14.85
C ALA A 99 10.43 -16.85 14.90
N SER A 100 11.34 -15.95 14.55
CA SER A 100 12.79 -16.18 14.62
C SER A 100 13.29 -16.31 16.07
N GLU A 101 12.78 -15.47 16.98
CA GLU A 101 13.07 -15.55 18.41
C GLU A 101 12.58 -16.87 19.01
N LEU A 102 11.33 -17.25 18.74
CA LEU A 102 10.76 -18.53 19.16
C LEU A 102 11.55 -19.71 18.61
N ARG A 103 11.95 -19.66 17.33
CA ARG A 103 12.81 -20.69 16.73
C ARG A 103 14.13 -20.80 17.48
N ARG A 104 14.77 -19.67 17.82
CA ARG A 104 16.05 -19.66 18.52
C ARG A 104 15.93 -20.22 19.93
N THR A 105 14.88 -19.86 20.67
CA THR A 105 14.59 -20.41 22.00
C THR A 105 14.32 -21.91 21.93
N THR A 106 13.52 -22.37 20.98
CA THR A 106 13.18 -23.79 20.82
C THR A 106 14.42 -24.61 20.45
N LEU A 107 15.28 -24.09 19.56
CA LEU A 107 16.56 -24.72 19.22
C LEU A 107 17.51 -24.77 20.43
N SER A 108 17.55 -23.72 21.25
CA SER A 108 18.36 -23.71 22.48
C SER A 108 17.88 -24.74 23.50
N GLN A 109 16.56 -24.91 23.64
CA GLN A 109 15.99 -25.95 24.50
C GLN A 109 16.31 -27.35 23.97
N LEU A 110 16.22 -27.55 22.66
CA LEU A 110 16.57 -28.83 22.02
C LEU A 110 18.04 -29.18 22.25
N ASP A 111 18.95 -28.21 22.08
CA ASP A 111 20.38 -28.40 22.33
C ASP A 111 20.66 -28.78 23.79
N SER A 112 20.00 -28.10 24.74
CA SER A 112 20.09 -28.44 26.16
C SER A 112 19.64 -29.87 26.46
N VAL A 113 18.47 -30.28 25.93
CA VAL A 113 17.93 -31.64 26.13
C VAL A 113 18.83 -32.69 25.47
N LEU A 114 19.37 -32.42 24.28
CA LEU A 114 20.31 -33.31 23.62
C LEU A 114 21.62 -33.45 24.41
N SER A 115 22.12 -32.36 24.99
CA SER A 115 23.32 -32.38 25.81
C SER A 115 23.11 -33.18 27.11
N GLU A 116 21.92 -33.08 27.68
CA GLU A 116 21.50 -33.85 28.87
C GLU A 116 21.31 -35.34 28.55
N LEU A 117 20.72 -35.66 27.40
CA LEU A 117 20.62 -37.03 26.87
C LEU A 117 22.00 -37.64 26.62
N GLN A 118 22.92 -36.88 26.02
CA GLN A 118 24.28 -37.33 25.75
C GLN A 118 25.08 -37.56 27.04
N ARG A 119 24.82 -36.74 28.06
CA ARG A 119 25.38 -36.94 29.40
C ARG A 119 24.83 -38.20 30.07
N ALA A 120 23.51 -38.39 30.07
CA ALA A 120 22.87 -39.58 30.62
C ALA A 120 23.30 -40.89 29.92
N ALA A 121 23.44 -40.86 28.59
CA ALA A 121 23.92 -42.00 27.81
C ALA A 121 25.39 -42.34 28.11
N SER A 122 26.23 -41.32 28.33
CA SER A 122 27.66 -41.49 28.66
C SER A 122 27.86 -41.99 30.10
N GLU A 123 26.98 -41.59 31.03
CA GLU A 123 26.96 -42.07 32.42
C GLU A 123 26.33 -43.48 32.55
N GLY A 124 25.90 -44.10 31.44
CA GLY A 124 25.39 -45.47 31.39
C GLY A 124 23.94 -45.64 31.83
N GLY A 125 23.21 -44.54 32.01
CA GLY A 125 21.80 -44.50 32.39
C GLY A 125 20.87 -44.53 31.18
N LEU A 126 20.99 -45.52 30.30
CA LEU A 126 20.00 -45.71 29.24
C LEU A 126 18.64 -46.07 29.91
N PRO A 127 17.59 -45.24 29.80
CA PRO A 127 16.33 -45.51 30.47
C PRO A 127 15.69 -46.74 29.83
N ALA A 128 15.68 -47.86 30.56
CA ALA A 128 14.84 -49.01 30.27
C ALA A 128 13.42 -48.82 30.84
N ASP A 129 13.04 -47.57 31.12
CA ASP A 129 11.80 -47.21 31.79
C ASP A 129 10.60 -47.34 30.86
N GLU A 130 9.52 -47.92 31.38
CA GLU A 130 8.22 -48.06 30.72
C GLU A 130 7.73 -46.72 30.16
N GLU A 131 7.93 -45.65 30.94
CA GLU A 131 7.56 -44.27 30.62
C GLU A 131 8.28 -43.73 29.37
N ALA A 132 9.53 -44.13 29.14
CA ALA A 132 10.25 -43.77 27.92
C ALA A 132 9.68 -44.49 26.68
N ARG A 133 9.14 -45.71 26.85
CA ARG A 133 8.48 -46.43 25.75
C ARG A 133 7.12 -45.81 25.42
N ASP A 134 6.38 -45.36 26.42
CA ASP A 134 5.11 -44.65 26.25
C ASP A 134 5.31 -43.31 25.54
N LEU A 135 6.30 -42.51 25.95
CA LEU A 135 6.62 -41.24 25.29
C LEU A 135 7.08 -41.43 23.83
N LEU A 136 7.82 -42.50 23.53
CA LEU A 136 8.20 -42.84 22.15
C LEU A 136 7.02 -43.31 21.30
N ALA A 137 6.03 -43.98 21.91
CA ALA A 137 4.79 -44.35 21.24
C ALA A 137 3.95 -43.10 20.93
N GLU A 138 3.80 -42.20 21.92
CA GLU A 138 3.07 -40.93 21.79
C GLU A 138 3.73 -40.00 20.76
N ALA A 139 5.06 -39.90 20.75
CA ALA A 139 5.79 -39.13 19.75
C ALA A 139 5.62 -39.68 18.33
N ARG A 140 5.50 -41.01 18.17
CA ARG A 140 5.21 -41.64 16.87
C ARG A 140 3.79 -41.33 16.40
N GLU A 141 2.82 -41.41 17.31
CA GLU A 141 1.42 -41.05 17.03
C GLU A 141 1.29 -39.58 16.62
N LEU A 142 1.96 -38.68 17.35
CA LEU A 142 1.94 -37.24 17.05
C LEU A 142 2.58 -36.93 15.69
N ARG A 143 3.67 -37.62 15.32
CA ARG A 143 4.30 -37.46 14.00
C ARG A 143 3.36 -37.88 12.89
N ASP A 144 2.67 -39.01 13.07
CA ASP A 144 1.74 -39.52 12.06
C ASP A 144 0.50 -38.60 11.91
N ASP A 145 0.02 -37.97 12.99
CA ASP A 145 -1.04 -36.93 12.92
C ASP A 145 -0.58 -35.68 12.15
N VAL A 146 0.64 -35.20 12.41
CA VAL A 146 1.20 -34.03 11.70
C VAL A 146 1.37 -34.32 10.21
N ASP A 147 1.91 -35.49 9.85
CA ASP A 147 2.05 -35.91 8.44
C ASP A 147 0.69 -35.99 7.75
N SER A 148 -0.34 -36.49 8.45
CA SER A 148 -1.71 -36.51 7.93
C SER A 148 -2.24 -35.10 7.67
N ARG A 149 -2.07 -34.18 8.62
CA ARG A 149 -2.52 -32.78 8.46
C ARG A 149 -1.78 -32.04 7.37
N LEU A 150 -0.46 -32.24 7.24
CA LEU A 150 0.34 -31.63 6.19
C LEU A 150 -0.08 -32.13 4.82
N ARG A 151 -0.37 -33.43 4.69
CA ARG A 151 -0.87 -34.02 3.46
C ARG A 151 -2.25 -33.50 3.07
N ASP A 152 -3.17 -33.39 4.03
CA ASP A 152 -4.49 -32.81 3.83
C ASP A 152 -4.42 -31.33 3.40
N ALA A 153 -3.49 -30.56 4.00
CA ALA A 153 -3.25 -29.17 3.65
C ALA A 153 -2.71 -29.04 2.21
N ALA A 154 -1.70 -29.83 1.84
CA ALA A 154 -1.15 -29.86 0.48
C ALA A 154 -2.19 -30.30 -0.56
N GLU A 155 -3.09 -31.22 -0.21
CA GLU A 155 -4.15 -31.67 -1.09
C GLU A 155 -5.26 -30.60 -1.27
N ARG A 156 -5.58 -29.85 -0.21
CA ARG A 156 -6.48 -28.68 -0.29
C ARG A 156 -5.87 -27.58 -1.16
N GLU A 157 -4.58 -27.31 -1.01
CA GLU A 157 -3.86 -26.35 -1.84
C GLU A 157 -3.85 -26.79 -3.32
N SER A 158 -3.60 -28.08 -3.58
CA SER A 158 -3.62 -28.65 -4.93
C SER A 158 -5.02 -28.64 -5.58
N ARG A 159 -6.08 -28.85 -4.79
CA ARG A 159 -7.49 -28.76 -5.26
C ARG A 159 -7.98 -27.32 -5.41
N SER A 160 -7.34 -26.37 -4.73
CA SER A 160 -7.63 -24.93 -4.82
C SER A 160 -6.66 -24.20 -5.78
N GLY A 161 -5.68 -24.90 -6.35
CA GLY A 161 -4.81 -24.44 -7.43
C GLY A 161 -5.59 -24.25 -8.74
N PRO A 162 -5.11 -23.36 -9.63
CA PRO A 162 -5.94 -22.63 -10.59
C PRO A 162 -6.66 -23.59 -11.53
N THR A 163 -7.97 -23.70 -11.35
CA THR A 163 -8.87 -24.20 -12.38
C THR A 163 -8.70 -23.35 -13.62
N ALA A 164 -7.99 -23.91 -14.61
CA ALA A 164 -8.26 -23.79 -16.03
C ALA A 164 -8.81 -22.41 -16.47
N ASP A 165 -7.90 -21.45 -16.62
CA ASP A 165 -8.09 -20.33 -17.56
C ASP A 165 -6.90 -20.34 -18.53
N SER A 166 -6.75 -21.47 -19.24
CA SER A 166 -5.76 -21.65 -20.31
C SER A 166 -6.34 -21.42 -21.71
N ASP A 167 -7.55 -20.87 -21.79
CA ASP A 167 -8.22 -20.48 -23.04
C ASP A 167 -8.38 -18.96 -23.17
N ARG A 168 -7.36 -18.21 -22.71
CA ARG A 168 -7.27 -16.78 -23.01
C ARG A 168 -6.32 -16.55 -24.20
N PRO A 169 -6.79 -15.99 -25.32
CA PRO A 169 -5.98 -15.81 -26.52
C PRO A 169 -4.81 -14.86 -26.23
N ALA A 170 -3.65 -15.22 -26.78
CA ALA A 170 -2.38 -14.52 -26.64
C ALA A 170 -2.41 -13.08 -27.17
N ALA A 171 -2.84 -12.15 -26.33
CA ALA A 171 -2.57 -10.72 -26.37
C ALA A 171 -2.78 -10.27 -24.91
N GLU A 172 -1.78 -10.14 -24.06
CA GLU A 172 -0.66 -9.23 -24.17
C GLU A 172 0.50 -9.83 -23.38
N ARG A 173 1.64 -9.98 -24.07
CA ARG A 173 2.88 -10.46 -23.49
C ARG A 173 3.39 -9.34 -22.56
N GLY A 174 3.54 -9.63 -21.28
CA GLY A 174 4.17 -8.71 -20.33
C GLY A 174 5.49 -8.19 -20.89
N VAL A 175 5.70 -6.87 -20.78
CA VAL A 175 6.93 -6.21 -21.20
C VAL A 175 8.03 -6.57 -20.21
N THR A 176 8.99 -7.38 -20.65
CA THR A 176 10.26 -7.55 -19.95
C THR A 176 11.18 -6.40 -20.36
N ILE A 177 11.57 -5.55 -19.41
CA ILE A 177 12.57 -4.51 -19.63
C ILE A 177 13.91 -5.10 -19.18
N ASP A 178 14.80 -5.36 -20.13
CA ASP A 178 16.20 -5.67 -19.84
C ASP A 178 16.91 -4.36 -19.48
N ILE A 179 17.32 -4.23 -18.22
CA ILE A 179 18.14 -3.12 -17.73
C ILE A 179 19.59 -3.52 -17.95
N GLU A 180 20.23 -2.92 -18.94
CA GLU A 180 21.67 -3.00 -19.13
C GLU A 180 22.31 -1.90 -18.27
N ASP A 181 22.98 -2.28 -17.17
CA ASP A 181 23.74 -1.37 -16.30
C ASP A 181 24.95 -0.81 -17.08
N GLY A 182 24.72 0.31 -17.78
CA GLY A 182 25.77 1.15 -18.34
C GLY A 182 26.11 2.30 -17.38
N PRO A 183 27.39 2.63 -17.17
CA PRO A 183 27.76 3.75 -16.30
C PRO A 183 27.17 5.06 -16.84
N PRO A 184 26.71 5.96 -15.97
CA PRO A 184 26.05 7.20 -16.39
C PRO A 184 27.03 8.05 -17.20
N THR A 185 26.65 8.36 -18.43
CA THR A 185 27.35 9.35 -19.27
C THR A 185 26.99 10.73 -18.76
N GLU A 186 27.97 11.40 -18.17
CA GLU A 186 27.96 12.83 -17.90
C GLU A 186 28.22 13.60 -19.21
N ASP A 187 27.18 14.25 -19.73
CA ASP A 187 27.20 15.41 -20.65
C ASP A 187 25.72 15.63 -21.08
N GLY A 188 25.02 16.73 -20.86
CA GLY A 188 25.39 18.12 -20.58
C GLY A 188 24.50 18.98 -21.49
N THR A 189 23.67 19.89 -20.94
CA THR A 189 23.30 21.19 -21.54
C THR A 189 22.51 22.03 -20.53
N ASP A 190 23.19 23.06 -20.02
CA ASP A 190 22.72 24.42 -19.73
C ASP A 190 21.23 24.61 -19.39
N ARG A 191 20.95 24.74 -18.09
CA ARG A 191 19.90 25.63 -17.59
C ARG A 191 20.48 26.46 -16.47
N ASP A 192 20.35 27.76 -16.63
CA ASP A 192 20.92 28.81 -15.80
C ASP A 192 20.81 28.51 -14.30
N ASP A 193 21.97 28.36 -13.67
CA ASP A 193 22.18 28.42 -12.23
C ASP A 193 21.76 29.82 -11.73
N ASP A 194 20.60 29.92 -11.08
CA ASP A 194 20.29 30.98 -10.12
C ASP A 194 20.65 30.45 -8.72
N PRO A 195 21.81 30.80 -8.14
CA PRO A 195 22.22 30.33 -6.82
C PRO A 195 21.55 31.22 -5.75
N GLY A 196 20.23 31.10 -5.62
CA GLY A 196 19.46 31.97 -4.72
C GLY A 196 18.29 31.30 -4.01
N ARG A 197 17.94 30.06 -4.34
CA ARG A 197 16.84 29.35 -3.66
C ARG A 197 17.21 27.88 -3.44
N ASP A 198 18.18 27.69 -2.56
CA ASP A 198 17.96 26.66 -1.55
C ASP A 198 16.66 27.05 -0.84
N SER A 199 15.54 26.49 -1.30
CA SER A 199 14.34 26.41 -0.47
C SER A 199 14.66 25.42 0.65
N ALA A 200 15.54 25.86 1.55
CA ALA A 200 15.66 25.34 2.89
C ALA A 200 14.26 25.48 3.46
N VAL A 201 13.55 24.36 3.52
CA VAL A 201 12.25 24.28 4.14
C VAL A 201 12.50 24.65 5.60
N ASP A 202 11.99 25.80 6.04
CA ASP A 202 12.08 26.25 7.42
C ASP A 202 11.18 25.34 8.26
N VAL A 203 11.72 24.19 8.67
CA VAL A 203 11.04 23.16 9.45
C VAL A 203 10.44 23.75 10.73
N ASP A 204 11.08 24.78 11.28
CA ASP A 204 10.62 25.49 12.47
C ASP A 204 9.28 26.21 12.22
N ALA A 205 9.11 26.85 11.06
CA ALA A 205 7.86 27.54 10.70
C ALA A 205 6.72 26.56 10.43
N GLU A 206 7.02 25.42 9.80
CA GLU A 206 6.04 24.35 9.56
C GLU A 206 5.64 23.65 10.88
N LEU A 207 6.58 23.47 11.82
CA LEU A 207 6.27 22.91 13.13
C LEU A 207 5.43 23.85 14.01
N GLU A 208 5.62 25.15 13.90
CA GLU A 208 4.80 26.13 14.63
C GLU A 208 3.35 26.13 14.14
N THR A 209 3.14 26.05 12.83
CA THR A 209 1.78 25.97 12.25
C THR A 209 1.07 24.64 12.59
N LEU A 210 1.80 23.52 12.60
CA LEU A 210 1.29 22.23 13.08
C LEU A 210 1.00 22.23 14.58
N ARG A 211 1.80 22.94 15.38
CA ARG A 211 1.56 23.10 16.82
C ARG A 211 0.32 23.94 17.08
N ASP A 212 0.14 25.05 16.39
CA ASP A 212 -1.04 25.92 16.56
C ASP A 212 -2.33 25.19 16.18
N GLN A 213 -2.29 24.41 15.10
CA GLN A 213 -3.43 23.59 14.65
C GLN A 213 -3.86 22.52 15.67
N TYR A 214 -2.92 21.94 16.42
CA TYR A 214 -3.22 20.87 17.39
C TYR A 214 -3.28 21.35 18.85
N ALA A 215 -2.70 22.52 19.18
CA ALA A 215 -2.84 23.13 20.49
C ALA A 215 -4.27 23.65 20.73
N ASP A 216 -4.95 24.11 19.68
CA ASP A 216 -6.35 24.56 19.74
C ASP A 216 -7.35 23.40 19.96
N ASP A 217 -6.91 22.14 19.80
CA ASP A 217 -7.70 20.94 20.05
C ASP A 217 -7.54 20.38 21.48
N GLU A 218 -6.57 20.86 22.29
CA GLU A 218 -6.35 20.39 23.68
C GLU A 218 -6.94 21.30 24.77
N ASP A 219 -7.34 22.54 24.47
CA ASP A 219 -7.96 23.45 25.45
C ASP A 219 -9.49 23.48 25.36
N GLY A 220 -10.07 22.28 25.48
CA GLY A 220 -11.46 22.10 25.85
C GLY A 220 -11.65 22.14 27.38
N ASP A 221 -12.01 23.33 27.90
CA ASP A 221 -12.69 23.56 29.19
C ASP A 221 -11.83 23.66 30.47
N SER A 222 -11.44 24.89 30.82
CA SER A 222 -11.69 25.38 32.19
C SER A 222 -11.83 26.90 32.26
N ASN A 223 -13.08 27.35 32.38
CA ASN A 223 -13.42 28.67 32.91
C ASN A 223 -13.02 28.73 34.41
N ALA A 224 -12.02 29.54 34.76
CA ALA A 224 -11.92 30.14 36.11
C ALA A 224 -10.91 31.30 36.16
N ALA A 225 -11.47 32.52 36.25
CA ALA A 225 -11.04 33.62 37.11
C ALA A 225 -9.59 34.15 37.05
N ASP A 226 -9.48 35.41 36.59
CA ASP A 226 -9.00 36.54 37.40
C ASP A 226 -7.61 36.41 38.05
N SER A 227 -6.60 37.03 37.45
CA SER A 227 -5.82 38.13 38.07
C SER A 227 -4.54 38.46 37.29
N SER A 228 -4.45 39.72 36.87
CA SER A 228 -3.33 40.67 37.06
C SER A 228 -1.88 40.20 36.83
N GLU A 229 -1.30 40.81 35.79
CA GLU A 229 0.05 41.39 35.68
C GLU A 229 1.02 41.25 36.87
N GLY A 230 2.27 40.89 36.55
CA GLY A 230 3.42 40.97 37.45
C GLY A 230 4.75 40.67 36.76
N ASP A 231 5.35 41.69 36.14
CA ASP A 231 6.79 41.81 35.88
C ASP A 231 7.63 41.58 37.15
N ALA A 232 8.77 40.89 37.01
CA ALA A 232 10.06 41.06 37.71
C ALA A 232 10.84 39.73 37.63
N ASP A 233 11.93 39.64 36.87
CA ASP A 233 13.29 40.06 37.25
C ASP A 233 13.96 39.13 38.28
N GLY A 234 15.18 38.69 37.95
CA GLY A 234 16.17 38.32 38.96
C GLY A 234 16.64 36.87 39.04
N SER A 235 17.81 36.65 38.43
CA SER A 235 19.02 36.12 39.10
C SER A 235 19.19 34.61 39.32
N ASP A 236 20.21 34.10 38.63
CA ASP A 236 21.40 33.38 39.15
C ASP A 236 21.26 32.26 40.19
N GLY A 237 21.98 31.17 39.91
CA GLY A 237 22.38 30.12 40.86
C GLY A 237 22.63 28.82 40.10
N ASP A 238 23.83 28.59 39.56
CA ASP A 238 24.93 27.89 40.23
C ASP A 238 24.51 26.65 41.04
N GLY A 239 25.09 25.50 40.70
CA GLY A 239 24.79 24.23 41.35
C GLY A 239 25.38 23.04 40.61
N SER A 240 26.71 22.91 40.67
CA SER A 240 27.40 21.66 40.38
C SER A 240 26.93 20.56 41.34
N ASP A 241 26.70 19.33 40.86
CA ASP A 241 26.94 18.16 41.70
C ASP A 241 27.40 16.94 40.88
N ALA A 242 28.56 16.44 41.26
CA ALA A 242 29.22 15.27 40.71
C ALA A 242 28.97 14.11 41.67
N GLY A 243 28.11 13.18 41.27
CA GLY A 243 27.84 11.96 42.03
C GLY A 243 28.87 10.87 41.77
N THR A 244 30.00 10.93 42.48
CA THR A 244 30.81 9.74 42.79
C THR A 244 30.20 9.00 43.99
N GLY A 245 29.88 7.72 43.82
CA GLY A 245 29.49 6.82 44.90
C GLY A 245 30.14 5.46 44.72
N ALA A 246 31.19 5.21 45.50
CA ALA A 246 31.83 3.92 45.72
C ALA A 246 31.39 3.38 47.08
N ASP A 247 31.05 2.09 47.15
CA ASP A 247 31.20 1.14 48.28
C ASP A 247 30.57 -0.21 47.86
N GLY A 248 31.04 -1.42 48.14
CA GLY A 248 32.11 -1.98 48.97
C GLY A 248 32.16 -3.52 48.70
N THR A 249 33.35 -4.16 48.73
CA THR A 249 33.83 -5.13 49.76
C THR A 249 33.01 -6.45 49.82
N GLU A 250 33.52 -7.69 49.74
CA GLU A 250 34.59 -8.43 50.46
C GLU A 250 34.81 -9.79 49.72
N ASP A 251 36.05 -10.24 49.47
CA ASP A 251 36.88 -11.14 50.31
C ASP A 251 36.47 -12.63 50.32
N GLY A 252 37.44 -13.50 50.00
CA GLY A 252 37.25 -14.94 49.82
C GLY A 252 38.51 -15.64 49.28
N SER A 253 39.46 -15.82 50.18
CA SER A 253 40.75 -16.53 50.13
C SER A 253 40.70 -17.88 49.38
N ASP A 254 41.63 -18.19 48.46
CA ASP A 254 42.95 -18.84 48.67
C ASP A 254 42.87 -20.25 49.29
N GLU A 255 43.36 -21.28 48.58
CA GLU A 255 44.50 -22.12 48.99
C GLU A 255 44.74 -23.34 48.03
N PRO A 256 45.93 -24.00 48.08
CA PRO A 256 46.75 -24.40 46.92
C PRO A 256 46.59 -25.82 46.36
#